data_AF-F2L080-F1
#
_entry.id   AF-F2L080-F1
#
_cell.length_a   1.000
_cell.length_b   1.000
_cell.length_c   1.000
_cell.angle_alpha   90.00
_cell.angle_beta   90.00
_cell.angle_gamma   90.00
#
_symmetry.space_group_name_H-M   'P 1'
#
loop_
_entity.id
_entity.type
_entity.pdbx_description
1 polymer ?
#
loop_
_entity_poly.entity_id
_entity_poly.type
_entity_poly.pdbx_seq_one_letter_code
_entity_poly.pdbx_strand_id
1 'polypeptide(L)'
;MVEKKLAYLVGMVGAFTFPVEGVLLPVSIASHIVLFITFAWLADVRRAAVWMGTASAATLSTWALLGTNPVRILLALTPFSSQNMPVVAGLWLLSAWFYWDVVRLLERSSWTLASAVLYVLGAGLLPYKIGSVFLSAAFVVLGIRMGINSTRTE
;
A
#
# COMPACT_ATOMS: atom_id res chain seq x y z
N MET A 1 0.73 -14.90 -21.95
CA MET A 1 1.46 -15.57 -20.84
C MET A 1 2.62 -14.72 -20.33
N VAL A 2 3.56 -14.30 -21.19
CA VAL A 2 4.69 -13.40 -20.81
C VAL A 2 4.21 -12.05 -20.25
N GLU A 3 3.18 -11.47 -20.87
CA GLU A 3 2.62 -10.17 -20.47
C GLU A 3 2.11 -10.16 -19.02
N LYS A 4 1.34 -11.18 -18.61
CA LYS A 4 0.82 -11.31 -17.26
C LYS A 4 1.94 -11.49 -16.22
N LYS A 5 3.01 -12.22 -16.57
CA LYS A 5 4.20 -12.37 -15.72
C LYS A 5 4.93 -11.05 -15.51
N LEU A 6 5.07 -10.26 -16.58
CA LEU A 6 5.66 -8.93 -16.50
C LEU A 6 4.83 -8.01 -15.58
N ALA A 7 3.50 -8.03 -15.72
CA ALA A 7 2.62 -7.27 -14.86
C ALA A 7 2.79 -7.66 -13.38
N TYR A 8 2.90 -8.95 -13.07
CA TYR A 8 3.19 -9.43 -11.72
C TYR A 8 4.59 -9.00 -11.23
N LEU A 9 5.61 -9.02 -12.09
CA LEU A 9 6.95 -8.54 -11.73
C LEU A 9 6.95 -7.04 -11.40
N VAL A 10 6.25 -6.23 -12.21
CA VAL A 10 6.06 -4.79 -11.95
C VAL A 10 5.32 -4.60 -10.63
N GLY A 11 4.29 -5.39 -10.36
CA GLY A 11 3.55 -5.38 -9.10
C GLY A 11 4.40 -5.71 -7.88
N MET A 12 5.27 -6.71 -8.02
CA MET A 12 6.23 -7.08 -6.98
C MET A 12 7.17 -5.91 -6.67
N VAL A 13 7.74 -5.27 -7.69
CA VAL A 13 8.60 -4.08 -7.53
C VAL A 13 7.84 -2.95 -6.86
N GLY A 14 6.64 -2.62 -7.33
CA GLY A 14 5.81 -1.55 -6.74
C GLY A 14 5.48 -1.80 -5.27
N ALA A 15 5.15 -3.04 -4.92
CA ALA A 15 4.84 -3.42 -3.55
C ALA A 15 6.06 -3.27 -2.62
N PHE A 16 7.23 -3.79 -3.00
CA PHE A 16 8.45 -3.64 -2.19
C PHE A 16 8.98 -2.21 -2.15
N THR A 17 8.63 -1.38 -3.13
CA THR A 17 9.03 0.03 -3.14
C THR A 17 8.38 0.80 -1.99
N PHE A 18 7.18 0.42 -1.53
CA PHE A 18 6.50 1.13 -0.43
C PHE A 18 7.30 1.18 0.88
N PRO A 19 7.75 0.04 1.47
CA PRO A 19 8.56 0.07 2.67
C PRO A 19 9.92 0.73 2.43
N VAL A 20 10.52 0.56 1.25
CA VAL A 20 11.83 1.16 0.90
C VAL A 20 11.74 2.69 0.83
N GLU A 21 10.80 3.23 0.05
CA GLU A 21 10.50 4.67 0.00
C GLU A 21 10.11 5.18 1.39
N GLY A 22 9.34 4.38 2.13
CA GLY A 22 8.93 4.71 3.48
C GLY A 22 10.10 4.94 4.44
N VAL A 23 11.22 4.21 4.27
CA VAL A 23 12.44 4.44 5.04
C VAL A 23 13.24 5.64 4.48
N LEU A 24 13.46 5.66 3.17
CA LEU A 24 14.44 6.53 2.52
C LEU A 24 13.90 7.94 2.22
N LEU A 25 12.63 8.06 1.86
CA LEU A 25 12.02 9.28 1.33
C LEU A 25 10.98 9.86 2.30
N PRO A 26 10.70 11.16 2.26
CA PRO A 26 9.66 11.77 3.08
C PRO A 26 8.23 11.45 2.61
N VAL A 27 8.07 10.91 1.39
CA VAL A 27 6.79 10.57 0.76
C VAL A 27 6.99 9.33 -0.13
N SER A 28 6.11 8.34 -0.05
CA SER A 28 6.15 7.14 -0.90
C SER A 28 5.20 7.31 -2.09
N ILE A 29 5.69 7.79 -3.25
CA ILE A 29 4.84 8.03 -4.43
C ILE A 29 5.05 6.95 -5.49
N ALA A 30 6.28 6.48 -5.68
CA ALA A 30 6.60 5.52 -6.73
C ALA A 30 5.86 4.20 -6.52
N SER A 31 5.77 3.72 -5.27
CA SER A 31 4.99 2.53 -4.91
C SER A 31 3.54 2.62 -5.38
N HIS A 32 2.86 3.74 -5.10
CA HIS A 32 1.47 3.93 -5.52
C HIS A 32 1.32 3.98 -7.05
N ILE A 33 2.23 4.67 -7.76
CA ILE A 33 2.22 4.74 -9.23
C ILE A 33 2.43 3.35 -9.84
N VAL A 34 3.44 2.60 -9.38
CA VAL A 34 3.78 1.29 -9.94
C VAL A 34 2.68 0.26 -9.64
N LEU A 35 2.10 0.31 -8.44
CA LEU A 35 0.94 -0.52 -8.10
C LEU A 35 -0.31 -0.12 -8.86
N PHE A 36 -0.52 1.17 -9.14
CA PHE A 36 -1.61 1.62 -10.01
C PHE A 36 -1.47 0.99 -11.41
N ILE A 37 -0.29 1.08 -12.02
CA ILE A 37 -0.01 0.47 -13.33
C ILE A 37 -0.30 -1.04 -13.27
N THR A 38 0.18 -1.71 -12.22
CA THR A 38 -0.04 -3.14 -12.02
C THR A 38 -1.52 -3.49 -11.90
N PHE A 39 -2.28 -2.77 -11.08
CA PHE A 39 -3.69 -3.02 -10.84
C PHE A 39 -4.55 -2.68 -12.06
N ALA A 40 -4.19 -1.63 -12.79
CA ALA A 40 -4.81 -1.29 -14.07
C ALA A 40 -4.57 -2.39 -15.11
N TRP A 41 -3.39 -3.02 -15.09
CA TRP A 41 -3.03 -4.09 -16.03
C TRP A 41 -3.70 -5.43 -15.69
N LEU A 42 -3.78 -5.77 -14.41
CA LEU A 42 -4.21 -7.10 -13.95
C LEU A 42 -5.67 -7.18 -13.49
N ALA A 43 -6.29 -6.06 -13.14
CA ALA A 43 -7.64 -6.01 -12.59
C ALA A 43 -8.52 -5.02 -13.36
N ASP A 44 -8.87 -3.89 -12.75
CA ASP A 44 -9.78 -2.88 -13.31
C ASP A 44 -9.19 -1.48 -13.15
N VAL A 45 -9.06 -0.77 -14.27
CA VAL A 45 -8.48 0.59 -14.34
C VAL A 45 -9.22 1.56 -13.43
N ARG A 46 -10.56 1.51 -13.38
CA ARG A 46 -11.35 2.48 -12.60
C ARG A 46 -11.10 2.28 -11.12
N ARG A 47 -11.17 1.04 -10.62
CA ARG A 47 -10.88 0.71 -9.22
C ARG A 47 -9.44 1.00 -8.85
N ALA A 48 -8.49 0.70 -9.75
CA ALA A 48 -7.08 1.05 -9.57
C ALA A 48 -6.88 2.57 -9.44
N ALA A 49 -7.55 3.37 -10.28
CA ALA A 49 -7.47 4.83 -10.24
C ALA A 49 -8.07 5.41 -8.96
N VAL A 50 -9.21 4.88 -8.49
CA VAL A 50 -9.84 5.33 -7.23
C VAL A 50 -8.94 4.97 -6.03
N TRP A 51 -8.36 3.77 -6.00
CA TRP A 51 -7.39 3.41 -4.98
C TRP A 51 -6.16 4.32 -5.03
N MET A 52 -5.59 4.56 -6.21
CA MET A 52 -4.43 5.45 -6.39
C MET A 52 -4.71 6.86 -5.86
N GLY A 53 -5.86 7.43 -6.21
CA GLY A 53 -6.25 8.77 -5.75
C GLY A 53 -6.37 8.84 -4.23
N THR A 54 -7.04 7.86 -3.61
CA THR A 54 -7.21 7.83 -2.15
C THR A 54 -5.92 7.53 -1.40
N ALA A 55 -5.07 6.63 -1.90
CA ALA A 55 -3.77 6.31 -1.32
C ALA A 55 -2.78 7.49 -1.43
N SER A 56 -2.80 8.20 -2.57
CA SER A 56 -2.01 9.41 -2.79
C SER A 56 -2.47 10.54 -1.85
N ALA A 57 -3.78 10.74 -1.71
CA ALA A 57 -4.33 11.72 -0.77
C ALA A 57 -3.92 11.39 0.67
N ALA A 58 -4.06 10.13 1.11
CA ALA A 58 -3.62 9.70 2.44
C ALA A 58 -2.13 9.94 2.66
N THR A 59 -1.30 9.61 1.68
CA THR A 59 0.16 9.81 1.72
C THR A 59 0.53 11.29 1.82
N LEU A 60 -0.03 12.14 0.96
CA LEU A 60 0.23 13.58 0.97
C LEU A 60 -0.28 14.24 2.25
N SER A 61 -1.46 13.86 2.75
CA SER A 61 -1.99 14.36 4.02
C SER A 61 -1.18 13.89 5.22
N THR A 62 -0.63 12.66 5.20
CA THR A 62 0.30 12.18 6.23
C THR A 62 1.50 13.11 6.30
N TRP A 63 2.10 13.43 5.14
CA TRP A 63 3.22 14.35 5.07
C TRP A 63 2.85 15.77 5.50
N ALA A 64 1.75 16.33 4.98
CA ALA A 64 1.35 17.69 5.27
C ALA A 64 0.97 17.91 6.74
N LEU A 65 0.31 16.93 7.37
CA LEU A 65 -0.22 17.06 8.73
C LEU A 65 0.75 16.60 9.83
N LEU A 66 1.69 15.72 9.49
CA LEU A 66 2.60 15.08 10.46
C LEU A 66 4.08 15.31 10.14
N GLY A 67 4.40 15.92 8.99
CA GLY A 67 5.78 16.15 8.54
C GLY A 67 6.56 14.88 8.19
N THR A 68 5.87 13.76 7.97
CA THR A 68 6.49 12.44 7.81
C THR A 68 5.65 11.51 6.92
N ASN A 69 6.13 10.29 6.67
CA ASN A 69 5.36 9.24 6.00
C ASN A 69 4.98 8.11 7.00
N PRO A 70 4.09 7.18 6.63
CA PRO A 70 3.65 6.11 7.51
C PRO A 70 4.81 5.28 8.08
N VAL A 71 5.77 4.86 7.27
CA VAL A 71 6.88 3.99 7.70
C VAL A 71 7.83 4.73 8.64
N ARG A 72 8.13 6.01 8.36
CA ARG A 72 8.98 6.85 9.22
C ARG A 72 8.37 7.16 10.58
N ILE A 73 7.06 7.00 10.77
CA ILE A 73 6.44 7.08 12.12
C ILE A 73 7.11 6.11 13.10
N LEU A 74 7.61 4.97 12.62
CA LEU A 74 8.33 3.99 13.43
C LEU A 74 9.68 4.51 13.93
N LEU A 75 10.35 5.33 13.12
CA LEU A 75 11.69 5.87 13.39
C LEU A 75 11.64 7.26 14.04
N ALA A 76 10.49 7.93 13.99
CA ALA A 76 10.31 9.25 14.57
C ALA A 76 10.41 9.19 16.10
N LEU A 77 11.46 9.83 16.62
CA LEU A 77 11.70 10.05 18.06
C LEU A 77 10.84 11.20 18.62
N THR A 78 10.31 12.06 17.76
CA THR A 78 9.53 13.25 18.14
C THR A 78 8.02 12.99 18.13
N PRO A 79 7.25 13.67 19.00
CA PRO A 79 5.80 13.58 19.00
C PRO A 79 5.23 14.25 17.75
N PHE A 80 4.57 13.49 16.89
CA PHE A 80 3.66 14.04 15.89
C PHE A 80 2.41 14.57 16.60
N SER A 81 1.75 15.60 16.03
CA SER A 81 0.50 16.11 16.59
C SER A 81 -0.55 15.02 16.60
N SER A 82 -0.87 14.50 17.79
CA SER A 82 -1.88 13.45 17.99
C SER A 82 -3.28 13.89 17.53
N GLN A 83 -3.52 15.20 17.41
CA GLN A 83 -4.79 15.77 16.95
C GLN A 83 -5.07 15.47 15.48
N ASN A 84 -4.03 15.36 14.64
CA ASN A 84 -4.18 15.09 13.21
C ASN A 84 -4.22 13.59 12.88
N MET A 85 -3.84 12.73 13.83
CA MET A 85 -3.75 11.28 13.61
C MET A 85 -5.09 10.63 13.23
N PRO A 86 -6.23 10.98 13.85
CA PRO A 86 -7.53 10.45 13.43
C PRO A 86 -7.87 10.79 11.97
N VAL A 87 -7.55 12.00 11.51
CA VAL A 87 -7.77 12.43 10.12
C VAL A 87 -6.93 11.59 9.17
N VAL A 88 -5.64 11.43 9.47
CA VAL A 88 -4.71 10.63 8.67
C VAL A 88 -5.16 9.16 8.63
N ALA A 89 -5.51 8.57 9.78
CA ALA A 89 -6.02 7.21 9.85
C ALA A 89 -7.32 7.04 9.04
N GLY A 90 -8.22 8.01 9.08
CA GLY A 90 -9.45 8.02 8.28
C GLY A 90 -9.17 8.00 6.77
N LEU A 91 -8.20 8.77 6.30
CA LEU A 91 -7.79 8.77 4.89
C LEU A 91 -7.14 7.44 4.48
N TRP A 92 -6.31 6.86 5.35
CA TRP A 92 -5.75 5.53 5.11
C TRP A 92 -6.83 4.44 5.11
N LEU A 93 -7.85 4.53 5.96
CA LEU A 93 -8.97 3.58 5.99
C LEU A 93 -9.84 3.70 4.73
N LEU A 94 -10.06 4.92 4.25
CA LEU A 94 -10.72 5.15 2.96
C LEU A 94 -9.93 4.50 1.82
N SER A 95 -8.60 4.70 1.80
CA SER A 95 -7.72 4.01 0.85
C SER A 95 -7.77 2.49 1.00
N ALA A 96 -7.83 1.98 2.24
CA ALA A 96 -7.90 0.56 2.54
C ALA A 96 -9.17 -0.09 1.98
N TRP A 97 -10.29 0.62 1.98
CA TRP A 97 -11.54 0.15 1.37
C TRP A 97 -11.35 -0.15 -0.13
N PHE A 98 -10.79 0.81 -0.87
CA PHE A 98 -10.55 0.64 -2.31
C PHE A 98 -9.41 -0.34 -2.61
N TYR A 99 -8.40 -0.40 -1.74
CA TYR A 99 -7.34 -1.40 -1.82
C TYR A 99 -7.89 -2.82 -1.71
N TRP A 100 -8.75 -3.04 -0.70
CA TRP A 100 -9.42 -4.31 -0.48
C TRP A 100 -10.24 -4.75 -1.69
N ASP A 101 -10.91 -3.81 -2.34
CA ASP A 101 -11.68 -4.08 -3.55
C ASP A 101 -10.81 -4.40 -4.77
N VAL A 102 -9.71 -3.70 -5.01
CA VAL A 102 -8.85 -3.96 -6.17
C VAL A 102 -8.01 -5.23 -5.99
N VAL A 103 -7.50 -5.50 -4.78
CA VAL A 103 -6.66 -6.68 -4.53
C VAL A 103 -7.44 -7.98 -4.60
N ARG A 104 -8.72 -7.98 -4.18
CA ARG A 104 -9.59 -9.17 -4.34
C ARG A 104 -9.91 -9.51 -5.79
N LEU A 105 -9.72 -8.58 -6.72
CA LEU A 105 -9.92 -8.81 -8.16
C LEU A 105 -8.67 -9.40 -8.82
N LEU A 106 -7.48 -9.18 -8.26
CA LEU A 106 -6.22 -9.71 -8.81
C LEU A 106 -6.21 -11.23 -8.76
N GLU A 107 -6.55 -11.80 -7.61
CA GLU A 107 -6.65 -13.24 -7.40
C GLU A 107 -7.32 -13.52 -6.05
N ARG A 108 -8.19 -14.54 -5.99
CA ARG A 108 -8.70 -15.05 -4.71
C ARG A 108 -7.70 -16.02 -4.10
N SER A 109 -6.82 -15.50 -3.26
CA SER A 109 -5.86 -16.30 -2.49
C SER A 109 -5.84 -15.88 -1.03
N SER A 110 -5.39 -16.76 -0.15
CA SER A 110 -5.16 -16.42 1.26
C SER A 110 -4.12 -15.30 1.43
N TRP A 111 -3.16 -15.18 0.50
CA TRP A 111 -2.12 -14.15 0.51
C TRP A 111 -2.66 -12.77 0.15
N THR A 112 -3.46 -12.67 -0.91
CA THR A 112 -4.11 -11.41 -1.30
C THR A 112 -5.10 -10.95 -0.24
N LEU A 113 -5.82 -11.89 0.40
CA LEU A 113 -6.65 -11.59 1.57
C LEU A 113 -5.82 -11.10 2.76
N ALA A 114 -4.73 -11.80 3.10
CA ALA A 114 -3.86 -11.42 4.21
C ALA A 114 -3.27 -10.01 4.00
N SER A 115 -2.82 -9.70 2.78
CA SER A 115 -2.37 -8.35 2.42
C SER A 115 -3.46 -7.30 2.65
N ALA A 116 -4.69 -7.55 2.18
CA ALA A 116 -5.80 -6.63 2.35
C ALA A 116 -6.17 -6.42 3.84
N VAL A 117 -6.19 -7.49 4.64
CA VAL A 117 -6.42 -7.43 6.10
C VAL A 117 -5.33 -6.61 6.78
N LEU A 118 -4.06 -6.88 6.48
CA LEU A 118 -2.93 -6.13 7.03
C LEU A 118 -3.01 -4.65 6.65
N TYR A 119 -3.45 -4.32 5.45
CA TYR A 119 -3.60 -2.93 5.03
C TYR A 119 -4.69 -2.22 5.87
N VAL A 120 -5.86 -2.84 6.03
CA VAL A 120 -6.97 -2.30 6.82
C VAL A 120 -6.57 -2.13 8.29
N LEU A 121 -5.95 -3.15 8.88
CA LEU A 121 -5.42 -3.07 10.24
C LEU A 121 -4.36 -1.98 10.36
N GLY A 122 -3.47 -1.87 9.37
CA GLY A 122 -2.44 -0.85 9.33
C GLY A 122 -3.00 0.57 9.28
N ALA A 123 -4.01 0.78 8.45
CA ALA A 123 -4.73 2.05 8.37
C ALA A 123 -5.44 2.41 9.69
N GLY A 124 -6.14 1.45 10.31
CA GLY A 124 -6.86 1.69 11.57
C GLY A 124 -5.95 1.88 12.78
N LEU A 125 -4.80 1.22 12.79
CA LEU A 125 -3.83 1.27 13.89
C LEU A 125 -2.69 2.26 13.67
N LEU A 126 -2.78 3.09 12.62
CA LEU A 126 -1.79 4.13 12.31
C LEU A 126 -1.49 5.04 13.51
N PRO A 127 -2.49 5.47 14.33
CA PRO A 127 -2.23 6.29 15.52
C PRO A 127 -1.30 5.63 16.55
N TYR A 128 -1.18 4.30 16.54
CA TYR A 128 -0.42 3.53 17.54
C TYR A 128 0.98 3.13 17.07
N LYS A 129 1.51 3.75 16.00
CA LYS A 129 2.76 3.39 15.29
C LYS A 129 2.77 1.98 14.69
N ILE A 130 2.21 0.98 15.36
CA ILE A 130 2.11 -0.41 14.89
C ILE A 130 1.33 -0.52 13.57
N GLY A 131 0.44 0.43 13.27
CA GLY A 131 -0.25 0.49 11.98
C GLY A 131 0.72 0.60 10.80
N SER A 132 1.84 1.30 10.97
CA SER A 132 2.88 1.42 9.94
C SER A 132 3.58 0.09 9.67
N VAL A 133 3.74 -0.76 10.69
CA VAL A 133 4.27 -2.12 10.53
C VAL A 133 3.30 -2.96 9.71
N PHE A 134 2.01 -2.89 10.02
CA PHE A 134 0.98 -3.63 9.28
C PHE A 134 0.83 -3.15 7.84
N LEU A 135 0.89 -1.84 7.56
CA LEU A 135 0.92 -1.32 6.19
C LEU A 135 2.14 -1.85 5.42
N SER A 136 3.32 -1.81 6.02
CA SER A 136 4.54 -2.35 5.40
C SER A 136 4.40 -3.85 5.13
N ALA A 137 3.90 -4.61 6.12
CA ALA A 137 3.65 -6.04 5.98
C ALA A 137 2.63 -6.35 4.88
N ALA A 138 1.58 -5.53 4.73
CA ALA A 138 0.58 -5.70 3.67
C ALA A 138 1.22 -5.70 2.28
N PHE A 139 2.11 -4.74 2.03
CA PHE A 139 2.80 -4.64 0.75
C PHE A 139 3.90 -5.69 0.59
N VAL A 140 4.60 -6.09 1.64
CA VAL A 140 5.54 -7.21 1.58
C VAL A 140 4.83 -8.52 1.21
N VAL A 141 3.69 -8.81 1.85
CA VAL A 141 2.87 -10.00 1.55
C VAL A 141 2.36 -9.94 0.10
N LEU A 142 1.90 -8.78 -0.37
CA LEU A 142 1.51 -8.60 -1.77
C LEU A 142 2.69 -8.86 -2.70
N GLY A 143 3.84 -8.25 -2.44
CA GLY A 143 5.06 -8.36 -3.26
C GLY A 143 5.52 -9.80 -3.40
N ILE A 144 5.56 -10.56 -2.30
CA ILE A 144 5.86 -12.00 -2.31
C ILE A 144 4.87 -12.75 -3.20
N ARG A 145 3.56 -12.50 -3.05
CA ARG A 145 2.54 -13.18 -3.86
C ARG A 145 2.70 -12.88 -5.35
N MET A 146 2.94 -11.62 -5.69
CA MET A 146 3.17 -11.19 -7.07
C MET A 146 4.45 -11.82 -7.64
N GLY A 147 5.52 -11.89 -6.85
CA GLY A 147 6.76 -12.59 -7.24
C GLY A 147 6.52 -14.05 -7.59
N ILE A 148 5.80 -14.79 -6.74
CA ILE A 148 5.43 -16.20 -7.00
C ILE A 148 4.63 -16.32 -8.31
N ASN A 149 3.68 -15.42 -8.55
CA ASN A 149 2.88 -15.45 -9.78
C ASN A 149 3.68 -15.10 -11.03
N SER A 150 4.74 -14.31 -10.91
CA SER A 150 5.63 -13.99 -12.05
C SER A 150 6.45 -15.20 -12.51
N THR A 151 6.72 -16.18 -11.63
CA THR A 151 7.56 -17.35 -11.93
C THR A 151 6.77 -18.60 -12.30
N ARG A 152 5.45 -18.65 -12.05
CA ARG A 152 4.63 -19.83 -12.40
C ARG A 152 4.60 -20.06 -13.91
N THR A 153 4.90 -21.29 -14.31
CA THR A 153 4.73 -21.80 -15.67
C THR A 153 3.32 -22.40 -15.77
N GLU A 154 2.32 -21.54 -15.88
CA GLU A 154 1.01 -21.96 -16.43
C GLU A 154 1.08 -21.92 -17.94
#